data_AF-A0A835G497-F1
#
_entry.id   AF-A0A835G497-F1
#
_cell.length_a   1.000
_cell.length_b   1.000
_cell.length_c   1.000
_cell.angle_alpha   90.00
_cell.angle_beta   90.00
_cell.angle_gamma   90.00
#
_symmetry.space_group_name_H-M   'P 1'
#
loop_
_entity.id
_entity.type
_entity.pdbx_description
1 polymer ?
#
loop_
_entity_poly.entity_id
_entity_poly.type
_entity_poly.pdbx_seq_one_letter_code
_entity_poly.pdbx_strand_id
1 'polypeptide(L)'
;MSIEEVAGPSLTNRNTFSFITSQRNRPILLKDGYKYLHLRTNKDKSSMWRCSKKSTCQAMIKLNFNNTTILKATDHNHEGDLTNNEILMNLNDCEDQVKHNLAASVPSLYFDTIERMEERGLHLVANIPRFQSVKNKLYRKRNKSLGVQHAWLYIMAECLNTEDATTFNDYFIKTWLDDNSDYANTYNCYKEHHRTNNSVEAWNARIAKKLKKKPNILQFLVAIKRDMNEFWRRVVLDGPISRKKIETIRMNTMIADTVREFESREITIGHCIEKLKYLPGFNHEKQAH
;
A
#
# COMPACT_ATOMS: atom_id res chain seq x y z
N MET A 1 -19.46 53.20 -20.18
CA MET A 1 -18.71 52.30 -19.29
C MET A 1 -19.73 51.51 -18.50
N SER A 2 -20.07 50.33 -19.03
CA SER A 2 -21.05 49.43 -18.44
C SER A 2 -20.29 48.50 -17.49
N ILE A 3 -20.69 48.48 -16.23
CA ILE A 3 -20.11 47.59 -15.22
C ILE A 3 -20.76 46.23 -15.46
N GLU A 4 -19.98 45.27 -15.97
CA GLU A 4 -20.37 43.88 -16.11
C GLU A 4 -20.53 43.25 -14.71
N GLU A 5 -21.72 42.73 -14.41
CA GLU A 5 -21.98 41.87 -13.26
C GLU A 5 -21.18 40.57 -13.43
N VAL A 6 -20.17 40.39 -12.58
CA VAL A 6 -19.42 39.14 -12.45
C VAL A 6 -20.34 38.11 -11.77
N ALA A 7 -20.94 37.23 -12.56
CA ALA A 7 -21.66 36.07 -12.09
C ALA A 7 -20.72 35.15 -11.28
N GLY A 8 -20.95 35.06 -9.97
CA GLY A 8 -20.27 34.12 -9.09
C GLY A 8 -20.56 32.65 -9.46
N PRO A 9 -19.69 31.70 -9.08
CA PRO A 9 -19.87 30.30 -9.43
C PRO A 9 -21.15 29.76 -8.78
N SER A 10 -22.10 29.35 -9.63
CA SER A 10 -23.36 28.74 -9.22
C SER A 10 -23.10 27.49 -8.37
N LEU A 11 -23.40 27.57 -7.08
CA LEU A 11 -23.47 26.44 -6.16
C LEU A 11 -24.64 25.53 -6.55
N THR A 12 -24.42 24.21 -6.48
CA THR A 12 -25.40 23.10 -6.53
C THR A 12 -25.80 22.55 -7.91
N ASN A 13 -24.95 21.68 -8.47
CA ASN A 13 -25.41 20.70 -9.44
C ASN A 13 -26.23 19.61 -8.69
N ARG A 14 -27.56 19.75 -8.62
CA ARG A 14 -28.47 18.89 -7.82
C ARG A 14 -28.50 17.40 -8.20
N ASN A 15 -27.75 16.99 -9.22
CA ASN A 15 -27.74 15.64 -9.79
C ASN A 15 -26.44 14.86 -9.56
N THR A 16 -25.44 15.40 -8.86
CA THR A 16 -24.19 14.69 -8.64
C THR A 16 -24.32 13.65 -7.52
N PHE A 17 -23.94 12.41 -7.80
CA PHE A 17 -23.85 11.33 -6.83
C PHE A 17 -22.64 10.47 -7.17
N SER A 18 -22.12 9.75 -6.17
CA SER A 18 -20.95 8.87 -6.32
C SER A 18 -21.29 7.45 -5.88
N PHE A 19 -20.60 6.46 -6.45
CA PHE A 19 -20.66 5.08 -6.00
C PHE A 19 -19.38 4.73 -5.24
N ILE A 20 -19.55 4.07 -4.10
CA ILE A 20 -18.45 3.40 -3.39
C ILE A 20 -18.75 1.91 -3.28
N THR A 21 -17.71 1.12 -3.00
CA THR A 21 -17.86 -0.31 -2.72
C THR A 21 -17.87 -0.58 -1.23
N SER A 22 -18.84 -1.35 -0.77
CA SER A 22 -18.87 -1.83 0.62
C SER A 22 -17.82 -2.91 0.88
N GLN A 23 -17.61 -3.24 2.15
CA GLN A 23 -16.73 -4.35 2.57
C GLN A 23 -17.13 -5.69 1.91
N ARG A 24 -18.41 -5.89 1.61
CA ARG A 24 -18.94 -7.08 0.94
C ARG A 24 -19.00 -6.94 -0.58
N ASN A 25 -18.28 -5.98 -1.16
CA ASN A 25 -18.25 -5.64 -2.59
C ASN A 25 -19.63 -5.31 -3.19
N ARG A 26 -20.58 -4.88 -2.35
CA ARG A 26 -21.87 -4.34 -2.83
C ARG A 26 -21.76 -2.83 -3.04
N PRO A 27 -22.38 -2.27 -4.09
CA PRO A 27 -22.35 -0.83 -4.32
C PRO A 27 -23.16 -0.08 -3.26
N ILE A 28 -22.66 1.09 -2.87
CA ILE A 28 -23.34 2.07 -2.03
C ILE A 28 -23.35 3.38 -2.82
N LEU A 29 -24.52 4.01 -2.89
CA LEU A 29 -24.71 5.32 -3.50
C LEU A 29 -24.54 6.41 -2.44
N LEU A 30 -23.73 7.42 -2.72
CA LEU A 30 -23.55 8.62 -1.88
C LEU A 30 -24.16 9.83 -2.58
N LYS A 31 -25.05 10.56 -1.91
CA LYS A 31 -25.63 11.83 -2.40
C LYS A 31 -26.01 12.74 -1.24
N ASP A 32 -25.59 14.00 -1.28
CA ASP A 32 -25.96 15.06 -0.32
C ASP A 32 -25.83 14.65 1.17
N GLY A 33 -24.76 13.94 1.52
CA GLY A 33 -24.52 13.45 2.88
C GLY A 33 -25.32 12.19 3.26
N TYR A 34 -26.10 11.65 2.34
CA TYR A 34 -26.86 10.41 2.54
C TYR A 34 -26.19 9.22 1.88
N LYS A 35 -26.42 8.04 2.47
CA LYS A 35 -25.98 6.74 1.97
C LYS A 35 -27.19 5.92 1.57
N TYR A 36 -27.14 5.31 0.39
CA TYR A 36 -28.22 4.45 -0.09
C TYR A 36 -27.69 3.08 -0.49
N LEU A 37 -28.46 2.05 -0.14
CA LEU A 37 -28.21 0.66 -0.47
C LEU A 37 -29.10 0.25 -1.63
N HIS A 38 -28.57 -0.57 -2.54
CA HIS A 38 -29.38 -1.14 -3.61
C HIS A 38 -30.52 -1.98 -3.02
N LEU A 39 -31.75 -1.68 -3.44
CA LEU A 39 -32.95 -2.37 -3.00
C LEU A 39 -33.40 -3.39 -4.03
N ARG A 40 -33.61 -2.95 -5.27
CA ARG A 40 -34.01 -3.82 -6.39
C ARG A 40 -33.77 -3.14 -7.73
N THR A 41 -33.76 -3.96 -8.77
CA THR A 41 -33.82 -3.50 -10.17
C THR A 41 -35.21 -3.81 -10.71
N ASN A 42 -35.85 -2.83 -11.34
CA ASN A 42 -37.20 -2.95 -11.90
C ASN A 42 -37.17 -3.60 -13.30
N LYS A 43 -38.35 -3.90 -13.88
CA LYS A 43 -38.46 -4.50 -15.23
C LYS A 43 -37.92 -3.60 -16.35
N ASP A 44 -38.06 -2.28 -16.20
CA ASP A 44 -37.46 -1.24 -17.06
C ASP A 44 -35.93 -1.12 -16.86
N LYS A 45 -35.33 -2.04 -16.08
CA LYS A 45 -33.93 -2.08 -15.67
C LYS A 45 -33.45 -0.86 -14.86
N SER A 46 -34.37 0.02 -14.44
CA SER A 46 -34.07 1.10 -13.50
C SER A 46 -33.73 0.54 -12.11
N SER A 47 -32.80 1.17 -11.40
CA SER A 47 -32.39 0.73 -10.07
C SER A 47 -33.05 1.57 -8.99
N MET A 48 -33.58 0.92 -7.95
CA MET A 48 -34.06 1.60 -6.76
C MET A 48 -33.09 1.41 -5.59
N TRP A 49 -32.83 2.50 -4.90
CA TRP A 49 -31.87 2.62 -3.81
C TRP A 49 -32.61 3.19 -2.59
N ARG A 50 -32.39 2.60 -1.42
CA ARG A 50 -33.04 3.04 -0.17
C ARG A 50 -32.00 3.54 0.82
N CYS A 51 -32.34 4.57 1.58
CA CYS A 51 -31.49 5.09 2.64
C CYS A 51 -30.95 3.96 3.55
N SER A 52 -29.69 4.05 3.95
CA SER A 52 -29.04 3.08 4.82
C SER A 52 -29.68 3.00 6.20
N LYS A 53 -30.27 4.10 6.72
CA LYS A 53 -31.03 4.14 7.98
C LYS A 53 -32.47 3.61 7.79
N LYS A 54 -32.63 2.46 7.14
CA LYS A 54 -33.92 1.93 6.68
C LYS A 54 -34.99 1.71 7.77
N SER A 55 -34.57 1.56 9.03
CA SER A 55 -35.46 1.40 10.19
C SER A 55 -36.15 2.70 10.58
N THR A 56 -35.48 3.85 10.39
CA THR A 56 -35.99 5.16 10.79
C THR A 56 -36.27 6.07 9.59
N CYS A 57 -35.76 5.76 8.40
CA CYS A 57 -35.91 6.54 7.19
C CYS A 57 -36.46 5.70 6.03
N GLN A 58 -37.42 6.27 5.30
CA GLN A 58 -38.05 5.67 4.12
C GLN A 58 -37.57 6.26 2.80
N ALA A 59 -36.58 7.17 2.84
CA ALA A 59 -36.09 7.85 1.65
C ALA A 59 -35.52 6.88 0.62
N MET A 60 -35.80 7.14 -0.65
CA MET A 60 -35.43 6.34 -1.80
C MET A 60 -34.98 7.21 -2.98
N ILE A 61 -34.08 6.65 -3.79
CA ILE A 61 -33.67 7.18 -5.07
C ILE A 61 -33.94 6.12 -6.15
N LYS A 62 -34.58 6.54 -7.26
CA LYS A 62 -34.68 5.76 -8.50
C LYS A 62 -33.66 6.31 -9.48
N LEU A 63 -32.75 5.47 -9.96
CA LEU A 63 -31.83 5.79 -11.05
C LEU A 63 -32.33 5.20 -12.37
N ASN A 64 -31.88 5.76 -13.49
CA ASN A 64 -32.14 5.21 -14.82
C ASN A 64 -31.45 3.85 -15.03
N PHE A 65 -31.66 3.22 -16.20
CA PHE A 65 -31.06 1.94 -16.56
C PHE A 65 -29.53 1.94 -16.45
N ASN A 66 -28.87 3.03 -16.84
CA ASN A 66 -27.42 3.15 -16.83
C ASN A 66 -26.85 3.60 -15.48
N ASN A 67 -27.69 3.81 -14.46
CA ASN A 67 -27.31 4.37 -13.17
C ASN A 67 -26.56 5.72 -13.26
N THR A 68 -26.87 6.54 -14.26
CA THR A 68 -26.22 7.84 -14.50
C THR A 68 -27.09 9.03 -14.11
N THR A 69 -28.41 8.88 -14.08
CA THR A 69 -29.33 9.98 -13.77
C THR A 69 -30.35 9.58 -12.72
N ILE A 70 -30.70 10.54 -11.86
CA ILE A 70 -31.76 10.38 -10.86
C ILE A 70 -33.09 10.65 -11.55
N LEU A 71 -33.96 9.63 -11.56
CA LEU A 71 -35.33 9.73 -12.06
C LEU A 71 -36.31 10.19 -10.98
N LYS A 72 -36.05 9.81 -9.72
CA LYS A 72 -36.87 10.19 -8.57
C LYS A 72 -36.02 10.16 -7.31
N ALA A 73 -36.22 11.14 -6.42
CA ALA A 73 -35.69 11.15 -5.06
C ALA A 73 -36.82 11.53 -4.09
N THR A 74 -36.76 11.04 -2.86
CA THR A 74 -37.71 11.40 -1.80
C THR A 74 -36.96 11.96 -0.61
N ASP A 75 -37.61 12.84 0.15
CA ASP A 75 -36.96 13.54 1.26
C ASP A 75 -36.57 12.64 2.42
N HIS A 76 -35.50 13.04 3.10
CA HIS A 76 -35.03 12.43 4.35
C HIS A 76 -35.69 13.10 5.55
N ASN A 77 -35.83 12.32 6.62
CA ASN A 77 -36.31 12.78 7.92
C ASN A 77 -35.18 12.89 8.97
N HIS A 78 -33.94 12.95 8.50
CA HIS A 78 -32.75 13.10 9.32
C HIS A 78 -31.71 13.88 8.52
N GLU A 79 -30.77 14.50 9.21
CA GLU A 79 -29.69 15.23 8.57
C GLU A 79 -28.73 14.29 7.83
N GLY A 80 -28.17 14.82 6.74
CA GLY A 80 -27.10 14.19 5.97
C GLY A 80 -25.74 14.49 6.60
N ASP A 81 -24.78 13.61 6.34
CA ASP A 81 -23.41 13.69 6.84
C ASP A 81 -22.45 13.79 5.65
N LEU A 82 -22.27 15.02 5.17
CA LEU A 82 -21.44 15.33 3.99
C LEU A 82 -19.98 14.95 4.25
N THR A 83 -19.46 15.30 5.42
CA THR A 83 -18.07 15.06 5.82
C THR A 83 -17.74 13.57 5.80
N ASN A 84 -18.59 12.73 6.41
CA ASN A 84 -18.37 11.28 6.42
C ASN A 84 -18.50 10.67 5.02
N ASN A 85 -19.41 11.18 4.18
CA ASN A 85 -19.48 10.74 2.79
C ASN A 85 -18.18 11.04 2.04
N GLU A 86 -17.60 12.22 2.25
CA GLU A 86 -16.32 12.58 1.63
C GLU A 86 -15.16 11.72 2.15
N ILE A 87 -15.11 11.45 3.46
CA ILE A 87 -14.13 10.51 4.05
C ILE A 87 -14.28 9.12 3.42
N LEU A 88 -15.51 8.61 3.34
CA LEU A 88 -15.78 7.29 2.75
C LEU A 88 -15.40 7.23 1.27
N MET A 89 -15.61 8.30 0.53
CA MET A 89 -15.23 8.38 -0.88
C MET A 89 -13.70 8.31 -1.02
N ASN A 90 -12.97 9.17 -0.32
CA ASN A 90 -11.51 9.17 -0.37
C ASN A 90 -10.90 7.84 0.14
N LEU A 91 -11.49 7.20 1.16
CA LEU A 91 -11.04 5.88 1.62
C LEU A 91 -11.34 4.77 0.60
N ASN A 92 -12.47 4.83 -0.10
CA ASN A 92 -12.77 3.90 -1.19
C ASN A 92 -11.77 4.11 -2.35
N ASP A 93 -11.46 5.36 -2.69
CA ASP A 93 -10.46 5.69 -3.71
C ASP A 93 -9.07 5.17 -3.30
N CYS A 94 -8.70 5.29 -2.02
CA CYS A 94 -7.48 4.67 -1.49
C CYS A 94 -7.51 3.14 -1.64
N GLU A 95 -8.63 2.48 -1.33
CA GLU A 95 -8.76 1.03 -1.56
C GLU A 95 -8.58 0.65 -3.03
N ASP A 96 -9.07 1.47 -3.96
CA ASP A 96 -8.92 1.24 -5.38
C ASP A 96 -7.48 1.51 -5.85
N GLN A 97 -6.85 2.59 -5.40
CA GLN A 97 -5.42 2.85 -5.64
C GLN A 97 -4.55 1.71 -5.10
N VAL A 98 -4.85 1.16 -3.93
CA VAL A 98 -4.10 0.04 -3.34
C VAL A 98 -4.14 -1.21 -4.24
N LYS A 99 -5.24 -1.45 -4.97
CA LYS A 99 -5.34 -2.58 -5.92
C LYS A 99 -4.57 -2.34 -7.21
N HIS A 100 -4.53 -1.10 -7.67
CA HIS A 100 -4.06 -0.77 -9.04
C HIS A 100 -2.63 -0.21 -9.09
N ASN A 101 -2.23 0.61 -8.12
CA ASN A 101 -0.91 1.24 -8.08
C ASN A 101 0.09 0.39 -7.29
N LEU A 102 0.65 -0.65 -7.91
CA LEU A 102 1.55 -1.59 -7.24
C LEU A 102 2.94 -1.00 -6.90
N ALA A 103 3.40 -0.01 -7.67
CA ALA A 103 4.69 0.66 -7.48
C ALA A 103 4.77 1.50 -6.18
N ALA A 104 3.62 1.97 -5.69
CA ALA A 104 3.51 2.68 -4.42
C ALA A 104 3.25 1.72 -3.24
N SER A 105 3.77 2.08 -2.07
CA SER A 105 3.53 1.31 -0.83
C SER A 105 2.11 1.55 -0.31
N VAL A 106 1.52 0.55 0.35
CA VAL A 106 0.21 0.69 1.00
C VAL A 106 0.20 1.84 2.02
N PRO A 107 1.22 2.01 2.89
CA PRO A 107 1.32 3.18 3.76
C PRO A 107 1.36 4.50 3.01
N SER A 108 2.17 4.62 1.95
CA SER A 108 2.29 5.86 1.15
C SER A 108 0.93 6.26 0.58
N LEU A 109 0.25 5.33 -0.11
CA LEU A 109 -1.07 5.58 -0.69
C LEU A 109 -2.10 6.04 0.36
N TYR A 110 -2.01 5.50 1.57
CA TYR A 110 -2.86 5.91 2.67
C TYR A 110 -2.54 7.34 3.13
N PHE A 111 -1.26 7.63 3.41
CA PHE A 111 -0.85 8.95 3.89
C PHE A 111 -1.07 10.04 2.84
N ASP A 112 -0.81 9.77 1.56
CA ASP A 112 -1.14 10.70 0.46
C ASP A 112 -2.65 10.97 0.39
N THR A 113 -3.48 9.97 0.75
CA THR A 113 -4.94 10.15 0.83
C THR A 113 -5.33 11.02 2.03
N ILE A 114 -4.68 10.82 3.18
CA ILE A 114 -4.93 11.63 4.38
C ILE A 114 -4.49 13.07 4.15
N GLU A 115 -3.33 13.30 3.53
CA GLU A 115 -2.82 14.63 3.19
C GLU A 115 -3.85 15.40 2.34
N ARG A 116 -4.42 14.76 1.30
CA ARG A 116 -5.51 15.36 0.49
C ARG A 116 -6.77 15.69 1.30
N MET A 117 -7.11 14.89 2.31
CA MET A 117 -8.23 15.19 3.21
C MET A 117 -7.87 16.34 4.17
N GLU A 118 -6.63 16.39 4.64
CA GLU A 118 -6.13 17.40 5.57
C GLU A 118 -6.06 18.78 4.91
N GLU A 119 -5.62 18.86 3.67
CA GLU A 119 -5.63 20.07 2.84
C GLU A 119 -7.04 20.68 2.71
N ARG A 120 -8.07 19.84 2.71
CA ARG A 120 -9.48 20.24 2.68
C ARG A 120 -10.07 20.52 4.06
N GLY A 121 -9.28 20.37 5.13
CA GLY A 121 -9.71 20.63 6.50
C GLY A 121 -10.59 19.55 7.13
N LEU A 122 -10.75 18.37 6.52
CA LEU A 122 -11.64 17.32 7.03
C LEU A 122 -11.25 16.82 8.44
N HIS A 123 -9.95 16.84 8.74
CA HIS A 123 -9.39 16.41 10.03
C HIS A 123 -9.86 17.30 11.21
N LEU A 124 -10.30 18.53 10.94
CA LEU A 124 -10.78 19.47 11.96
C LEU A 124 -12.23 19.19 12.36
N VAL A 125 -13.01 18.58 11.47
CA VAL A 125 -14.47 18.42 11.59
C VAL A 125 -14.92 16.98 11.74
N ALA A 126 -14.04 16.00 11.46
CA ALA A 126 -14.35 14.60 11.61
C ALA A 126 -13.11 13.77 11.99
N ASN A 127 -13.37 12.65 12.64
CA ASN A 127 -12.32 11.69 12.99
C ASN A 127 -11.94 10.87 11.76
N ILE A 128 -10.76 11.15 11.22
CA ILE A 128 -10.15 10.37 10.16
C ILE A 128 -9.55 9.10 10.79
N PRO A 129 -9.80 7.90 10.22
CA PRO A 129 -9.20 6.67 10.73
C PRO A 129 -7.68 6.78 10.84
N ARG A 130 -7.07 6.02 11.76
CA ARG A 130 -5.62 5.86 11.79
C ARG A 130 -5.20 4.74 10.85
N PHE A 131 -3.99 4.83 10.30
CA PHE A 131 -3.44 3.78 9.44
C PHE A 131 -3.53 2.39 10.10
N GLN A 132 -3.18 2.28 11.37
CA GLN A 132 -3.23 1.00 12.10
C GLN A 132 -4.62 0.36 12.10
N SER A 133 -5.69 1.17 12.13
CA SER A 133 -7.07 0.69 12.12
C SER A 133 -7.51 0.15 10.75
N VAL A 134 -6.88 0.57 9.66
CA VAL A 134 -7.23 0.16 8.29
C VAL A 134 -6.15 -0.69 7.60
N LYS A 135 -4.95 -0.79 8.19
CA LYS A 135 -3.77 -1.46 7.66
C LYS A 135 -4.08 -2.85 7.10
N ASN A 136 -4.57 -3.75 7.97
CA ASN A 136 -4.81 -5.14 7.59
C ASN A 136 -5.83 -5.25 6.45
N LYS A 137 -6.86 -4.39 6.46
CA LYS A 137 -7.87 -4.33 5.41
C LYS A 137 -7.25 -3.95 4.06
N LEU A 138 -6.40 -2.92 4.02
CA LEU A 138 -5.74 -2.45 2.79
C LEU A 138 -4.80 -3.51 2.21
N TYR A 139 -3.95 -4.12 3.05
CA TYR A 139 -3.07 -5.20 2.61
C TYR A 139 -3.86 -6.41 2.10
N ARG A 140 -4.92 -6.82 2.79
CA ARG A 140 -5.80 -7.92 2.32
C ARG A 140 -6.42 -7.63 0.96
N LYS A 141 -6.88 -6.40 0.73
CA LYS A 141 -7.45 -5.97 -0.57
C LYS A 141 -6.39 -6.06 -1.67
N ARG A 142 -5.17 -5.58 -1.43
CA ARG A 142 -4.05 -5.70 -2.38
C ARG A 142 -3.70 -7.15 -2.67
N ASN A 143 -3.44 -7.96 -1.64
CA ASN A 143 -3.05 -9.36 -1.80
C ASN A 143 -4.10 -10.18 -2.53
N LYS A 144 -5.39 -9.93 -2.24
CA LYS A 144 -6.50 -10.54 -2.97
C LYS A 144 -6.53 -10.13 -4.44
N SER A 145 -6.30 -8.85 -4.74
CA SER A 145 -6.26 -8.37 -6.14
C SER A 145 -5.10 -8.96 -6.95
N LEU A 146 -3.99 -9.27 -6.27
CA LEU A 146 -2.79 -9.86 -6.85
C LEU A 146 -2.90 -11.38 -7.00
N GLY A 147 -3.86 -12.03 -6.34
CA GLY A 147 -3.94 -13.49 -6.32
C GLY A 147 -2.77 -14.16 -5.59
N VAL A 148 -2.22 -13.53 -4.54
CA VAL A 148 -1.04 -14.03 -3.79
C VAL A 148 -1.22 -15.49 -3.33
N GLN A 149 -2.43 -15.87 -2.93
CA GLN A 149 -2.75 -17.25 -2.53
C GLN A 149 -2.48 -18.26 -3.67
N HIS A 150 -2.77 -17.91 -4.92
CA HIS A 150 -2.49 -18.77 -6.07
C HIS A 150 -0.98 -18.82 -6.40
N ALA A 151 -0.26 -17.72 -6.17
CA ALA A 151 1.19 -17.69 -6.32
C ALA A 151 1.87 -18.64 -5.33
N TRP A 152 1.39 -18.67 -4.09
CA TRP A 152 1.90 -19.58 -3.06
C TRP A 152 1.70 -21.05 -3.43
N LEU A 153 0.53 -21.40 -3.99
CA LEU A 153 0.26 -22.75 -4.48
C LEU A 153 1.24 -23.19 -5.58
N TYR A 154 1.68 -22.26 -6.44
CA TYR A 154 2.67 -22.54 -7.48
C TYR A 154 4.03 -22.93 -6.88
N ILE A 155 4.51 -22.18 -5.87
CA ILE A 155 5.76 -22.50 -5.17
C ILE A 155 5.66 -23.84 -4.45
N MET A 156 4.53 -24.09 -3.80
CA MET A 156 4.31 -25.31 -3.01
C MET A 156 4.22 -26.57 -3.87
N ALA A 157 3.65 -26.48 -5.07
CA ALA A 157 3.50 -27.63 -5.97
C ALA A 157 4.86 -28.24 -6.38
N GLU A 158 5.92 -27.44 -6.42
CA GLU A 158 7.28 -27.87 -6.78
C GLU A 158 8.20 -28.05 -5.57
N CYS A 159 7.66 -27.91 -4.34
CA CYS A 159 8.45 -28.03 -3.13
C CYS A 159 8.80 -29.49 -2.82
N LEU A 160 10.03 -29.74 -2.39
CA LEU A 160 10.46 -31.08 -1.96
C LEU A 160 9.65 -31.50 -0.72
N ASN A 161 9.15 -32.74 -0.72
CA ASN A 161 8.40 -33.29 0.41
C ASN A 161 9.36 -33.79 1.52
N THR A 162 10.06 -32.86 2.16
CA THR A 162 10.94 -33.13 3.30
C THR A 162 10.37 -32.53 4.59
N GLU A 163 10.77 -33.06 5.73
CA GLU A 163 10.35 -32.58 7.05
C GLU A 163 10.78 -31.12 7.30
N ASP A 164 11.99 -30.76 6.87
CA ASP A 164 12.50 -29.38 6.94
C ASP A 164 11.70 -28.41 6.06
N ALA A 165 11.35 -28.83 4.83
CA ALA A 165 10.53 -28.02 3.93
C ALA A 165 9.13 -27.82 4.50
N THR A 166 8.54 -28.88 5.07
CA THR A 166 7.23 -28.81 5.74
C THR A 166 7.28 -27.84 6.92
N THR A 167 8.30 -27.95 7.77
CA THR A 167 8.51 -27.06 8.93
C THR A 167 8.66 -25.60 8.50
N PHE A 168 9.45 -25.34 7.45
CA PHE A 168 9.60 -23.99 6.89
C PHE A 168 8.28 -23.47 6.33
N ASN A 169 7.53 -24.29 5.59
CA ASN A 169 6.26 -23.91 5.00
C ASN A 169 5.20 -23.60 6.07
N ASP A 170 5.13 -24.38 7.14
CA ASP A 170 4.25 -24.13 8.27
C ASP A 170 4.59 -22.81 8.98
N TYR A 171 5.88 -22.57 9.24
CA TYR A 171 6.36 -21.29 9.74
C TYR A 171 5.99 -20.15 8.79
N PHE A 172 6.18 -20.35 7.49
CA PHE A 172 5.95 -19.32 6.49
C PHE A 172 4.46 -18.95 6.41
N ILE A 173 3.59 -19.95 6.34
CA ILE A 173 2.14 -19.76 6.35
C ILE A 173 1.73 -19.01 7.61
N LYS A 174 2.14 -19.49 8.79
CA LYS A 174 1.80 -18.88 10.09
C LYS A 174 2.30 -17.43 10.22
N THR A 175 3.47 -17.14 9.68
CA THR A 175 4.14 -15.85 9.85
C THR A 175 3.76 -14.83 8.77
N TRP A 176 3.52 -15.28 7.54
CA TRP A 176 3.39 -14.41 6.36
C TRP A 176 2.01 -14.50 5.67
N LEU A 177 1.24 -15.57 5.87
CA LEU A 177 -0.02 -15.82 5.16
C LEU A 177 -1.24 -15.95 6.07
N ASP A 178 -1.08 -16.26 7.35
CA ASP A 178 -2.17 -16.38 8.33
C ASP A 178 -2.81 -15.01 8.60
N ASP A 179 -4.14 -15.00 8.70
CA ASP A 179 -4.97 -13.82 8.90
C ASP A 179 -4.72 -13.12 10.25
N ASN A 180 -4.14 -13.84 11.21
CA ASN A 180 -3.74 -13.35 12.54
C ASN A 180 -2.23 -13.05 12.64
N SER A 181 -1.47 -13.17 11.55
CA SER A 181 -0.03 -12.89 11.58
C SER A 181 0.24 -11.40 11.83
N ASP A 182 1.03 -11.11 12.87
CA ASP A 182 1.43 -9.75 13.25
C ASP A 182 2.62 -9.25 12.40
N TYR A 183 2.59 -9.54 11.09
CA TYR A 183 3.55 -9.08 10.06
C TYR A 183 3.87 -7.59 10.21
N ALA A 184 2.89 -6.84 10.72
CA ALA A 184 2.93 -5.44 11.04
C ALA A 184 4.13 -4.98 11.87
N ASN A 185 4.67 -5.83 12.74
CA ASN A 185 5.77 -5.51 13.66
C ASN A 185 7.16 -5.90 13.14
N THR A 186 7.24 -6.58 11.99
CA THR A 186 8.53 -6.88 11.37
C THR A 186 8.96 -5.69 10.52
N TYR A 187 9.84 -4.85 11.07
CA TYR A 187 10.47 -3.76 10.34
C TYR A 187 11.20 -4.33 9.12
N ASN A 188 10.67 -4.07 7.92
CA ASN A 188 11.44 -4.17 6.70
C ASN A 188 11.82 -2.76 6.24
N CYS A 189 13.08 -2.56 5.85
CA CYS A 189 13.49 -1.30 5.25
C CYS A 189 12.93 -1.25 3.82
N TYR A 190 11.70 -0.78 3.68
CA TYR A 190 11.02 -0.65 2.39
C TYR A 190 11.81 0.33 1.49
N LYS A 191 12.11 -0.09 0.25
CA LYS A 191 12.95 0.62 -0.75
C LYS A 191 14.42 0.87 -0.37
N GLU A 192 14.89 0.37 0.77
CA GLU A 192 16.30 0.41 1.12
C GLU A 192 16.97 -0.90 0.69
N HIS A 193 17.77 -0.83 -0.37
CA HIS A 193 18.56 -1.98 -0.86
C HIS A 193 19.61 -2.46 0.15
N HIS A 194 19.88 -1.66 1.19
CA HIS A 194 20.78 -2.01 2.28
C HIS A 194 19.96 -2.55 3.45
N ARG A 195 19.60 -3.85 3.37
CA ARG A 195 18.96 -4.57 4.49
C ARG A 195 19.87 -4.72 5.71
N THR A 196 21.13 -4.33 5.59
CA THR A 196 22.11 -4.52 6.65
C THR A 196 22.70 -3.18 7.04
N ASN A 197 22.50 -2.86 8.31
CA ASN A 197 23.35 -1.96 9.07
C ASN A 197 24.84 -2.42 9.07
N ASN A 198 25.24 -3.50 8.37
CA ASN A 198 26.62 -3.98 8.23
C ASN A 198 27.65 -2.86 8.04
N SER A 199 27.35 -1.80 7.28
CA SER A 199 28.28 -0.66 7.13
C SER A 199 28.43 0.12 8.45
N VAL A 200 27.32 0.34 9.16
CA VAL A 200 27.26 0.98 10.48
C VAL A 200 27.83 0.06 11.56
N GLU A 201 27.54 -1.24 11.53
CA GLU A 201 28.07 -2.25 12.45
C GLU A 201 29.58 -2.44 12.26
N ALA A 202 30.06 -2.51 11.01
CA ALA A 202 31.49 -2.58 10.71
C ALA A 202 32.21 -1.29 11.12
N TRP A 203 31.59 -0.12 10.90
CA TRP A 203 32.12 1.16 11.38
C TRP A 203 32.16 1.21 12.92
N ASN A 204 31.08 0.83 13.60
CA ASN A 204 31.00 0.76 15.05
C ASN A 204 32.04 -0.20 15.63
N ALA A 205 32.20 -1.39 15.05
CA ALA A 205 33.21 -2.37 15.47
C ALA A 205 34.64 -1.84 15.26
N ARG A 206 34.89 -1.12 14.15
CA ARG A 206 36.20 -0.51 13.87
C ARG A 206 36.51 0.63 14.85
N ILE A 207 35.54 1.50 15.13
CA ILE A 207 35.69 2.60 16.08
C ILE A 207 35.87 2.06 17.51
N ALA A 208 35.12 1.03 17.89
CA ALA A 208 35.26 0.37 19.20
C ALA A 208 36.66 -0.24 19.41
N LYS A 209 37.32 -0.73 18.35
CA LYS A 209 38.73 -1.18 18.41
C LYS A 209 39.73 -0.03 18.56
N LYS A 210 39.40 1.17 18.04
CA LYS A 210 40.27 2.35 18.08
C LYS A 210 40.11 3.18 19.36
N LEU A 211 38.95 3.11 20.02
CA LEU A 211 38.65 3.84 21.25
C LEU A 211 39.01 3.00 22.49
N LYS A 212 39.52 3.67 23.53
CA LYS A 212 39.67 3.07 24.86
C LYS A 212 38.29 2.89 25.52
N LYS A 213 38.13 1.91 26.42
CA LYS A 213 36.91 1.78 27.25
C LYS A 213 36.74 3.09 28.05
N LYS A 214 35.68 3.86 27.75
CA LYS A 214 35.35 5.19 28.30
C LYS A 214 36.35 6.31 27.92
N PRO A 215 36.38 6.74 26.64
CA PRO A 215 37.22 7.84 26.23
C PRO A 215 36.67 9.17 26.76
N ASN A 216 37.56 10.13 27.08
CA ASN A 216 37.12 11.51 27.27
C ASN A 216 36.78 12.18 25.92
N ILE A 217 36.12 13.34 25.96
CA ILE A 217 35.64 14.04 24.75
C ILE A 217 36.76 14.29 23.72
N LEU A 218 37.95 14.66 24.18
CA LEU A 218 39.11 14.93 23.32
C LEU A 218 39.63 13.64 22.67
N GLN A 219 39.72 12.55 23.44
CA GLN A 219 40.13 11.25 22.94
C GLN A 219 39.14 10.71 21.88
N PHE A 220 37.85 10.93 22.11
CA PHE A 220 36.80 10.60 21.13
C PHE A 220 36.98 11.41 19.84
N LEU A 221 37.08 12.74 19.94
CA LEU A 221 37.24 13.63 18.78
C LEU A 221 38.50 13.30 17.97
N VAL A 222 39.62 13.02 18.62
CA VAL A 222 40.87 12.63 17.95
C VAL A 222 40.72 11.29 17.21
N ALA A 223 40.03 10.31 17.79
CA ALA A 223 39.81 9.02 17.16
C ALA A 223 38.89 9.13 15.92
N ILE A 224 37.81 9.91 16.02
CA ILE A 224 36.91 10.19 14.89
C ILE A 224 37.66 10.92 13.78
N LYS A 225 38.45 11.96 14.11
CA LYS A 225 39.26 12.70 13.11
C LYS A 225 40.26 11.80 12.39
N ARG A 226 40.88 10.84 13.09
CA ARG A 226 41.77 9.84 12.48
C ARG A 226 41.02 8.89 11.56
N ASP A 227 39.85 8.39 11.96
CA ASP A 227 39.02 7.51 11.12
C ASP A 227 38.54 8.23 9.86
N MET A 228 38.12 9.50 9.97
CA MET A 228 37.76 10.34 8.82
C MET A 228 38.94 10.49 7.85
N ASN A 229 40.14 10.82 8.35
CA ASN A 229 41.32 10.99 7.50
C ASN A 229 41.72 9.68 6.79
N GLU A 230 41.55 8.53 7.45
CA GLU A 230 41.81 7.22 6.86
C GLU A 230 40.75 6.88 5.80
N PHE A 231 39.49 7.16 6.08
CA PHE A 231 38.39 7.01 5.13
C PHE A 231 38.61 7.85 3.87
N TRP A 232 38.92 9.15 4.03
CA TRP A 232 39.24 10.05 2.93
C TRP A 232 40.43 9.55 2.11
N ARG A 233 41.50 9.08 2.77
CA ARG A 233 42.65 8.48 2.08
C ARG A 233 42.24 7.28 1.22
N ARG A 234 41.44 6.36 1.76
CA ARG A 234 40.97 5.17 1.03
C ARG A 234 40.08 5.55 -0.15
N VAL A 235 39.15 6.48 0.02
CA VAL A 235 38.26 6.93 -1.07
C VAL A 235 39.03 7.64 -2.20
N VAL A 236 40.02 8.45 -1.86
CA VAL A 236 40.81 9.23 -2.82
C VAL A 236 41.86 8.36 -3.53
N LEU A 237 42.52 7.43 -2.83
CA LEU A 237 43.60 6.61 -3.40
C LEU A 237 43.09 5.29 -4.02
N ASP A 238 42.18 4.60 -3.35
CA ASP A 238 41.72 3.26 -3.75
C ASP A 238 40.37 3.28 -4.49
N GLY A 239 39.72 4.46 -4.56
CA GLY A 239 38.38 4.63 -5.09
C GLY A 239 37.28 4.19 -4.11
N PRO A 240 36.04 3.96 -4.59
CA PRO A 240 34.92 3.61 -3.72
C PRO A 240 35.19 2.33 -2.92
N ILE A 241 35.04 2.39 -1.59
CA ILE A 241 35.37 1.34 -0.61
C ILE A 241 34.67 -0.01 -0.88
N SER A 242 33.61 0.01 -1.68
CA SER A 242 32.87 -1.18 -2.10
C SER A 242 32.49 -1.02 -3.56
N ARG A 243 33.21 -1.70 -4.46
CA ARG A 243 32.66 -1.99 -5.79
C ARG A 243 31.71 -3.16 -5.61
N LYS A 244 30.41 -2.95 -5.85
CA LYS A 244 29.46 -4.07 -5.94
C LYS A 244 29.96 -5.02 -7.02
N LYS A 245 30.01 -6.32 -6.71
CA LYS A 245 30.39 -7.35 -7.68
C LYS A 245 29.49 -7.23 -8.92
N ILE A 246 30.04 -7.44 -10.10
CA ILE A 246 29.30 -7.29 -11.37
C ILE A 246 28.10 -8.25 -11.38
N GLU A 247 28.26 -9.44 -10.81
CA GLU A 247 27.21 -10.43 -10.64
C GLU A 247 26.07 -9.90 -9.76
N THR A 248 26.39 -9.22 -8.67
CA THR A 248 25.40 -8.58 -7.78
C THR A 248 24.66 -7.46 -8.50
N ILE A 249 25.35 -6.66 -9.32
CA ILE A 249 24.72 -5.61 -10.12
C ILE A 249 23.74 -6.23 -11.11
N ARG A 250 24.19 -7.23 -11.89
CA ARG A 250 23.35 -7.96 -12.85
C ARG A 250 22.12 -8.58 -12.19
N MET A 251 22.30 -9.25 -11.06
CA MET A 251 21.19 -9.85 -10.31
C MET A 251 20.20 -8.80 -9.83
N ASN A 252 20.67 -7.68 -9.27
CA ASN A 252 19.78 -6.58 -8.87
C ASN A 252 19.03 -5.97 -10.05
N THR A 253 19.66 -5.84 -11.21
CA THR A 253 19.02 -5.38 -12.44
C THR A 253 17.93 -6.36 -12.89
N MET A 254 18.21 -7.67 -12.92
CA MET A 254 17.22 -8.69 -13.27
C MET A 254 16.02 -8.70 -12.29
N ILE A 255 16.27 -8.56 -10.99
CA ILE A 255 15.22 -8.44 -9.99
C ILE A 255 14.37 -7.20 -10.27
N ALA A 256 15.00 -6.04 -10.49
CA ALA A 256 14.30 -4.78 -10.74
C ALA A 256 13.46 -4.84 -12.02
N ASP A 257 13.99 -5.40 -13.10
CA ASP A 257 13.28 -5.57 -14.37
C ASP A 257 12.07 -6.51 -14.20
N THR A 258 12.26 -7.65 -13.55
CA THR A 258 11.19 -8.63 -13.28
C THR A 258 10.08 -8.01 -12.40
N VAL A 259 10.45 -7.27 -11.37
CA VAL A 259 9.50 -6.57 -10.49
C VAL A 259 8.75 -5.49 -11.26
N ARG A 260 9.42 -4.75 -12.16
CA ARG A 260 8.78 -3.73 -13.01
C ARG A 260 7.77 -4.34 -13.99
N GLU A 261 8.09 -5.47 -14.62
CA GLU A 261 7.14 -6.22 -15.47
C GLU A 261 5.91 -6.66 -14.66
N PHE A 262 6.10 -7.05 -13.40
CA PHE A 262 5.00 -7.41 -12.51
C PHE A 262 4.17 -6.19 -12.10
N GLU A 263 4.81 -5.08 -11.70
CA GLU A 263 4.13 -3.84 -11.30
C GLU A 263 3.33 -3.22 -12.45
N SER A 264 3.81 -3.35 -13.68
CA SER A 264 3.12 -2.95 -14.92
C SER A 264 2.02 -3.94 -15.36
N ARG A 265 1.86 -5.06 -14.64
CA ARG A 265 0.89 -6.14 -14.91
C ARG A 265 1.12 -6.88 -16.25
N GLU A 266 2.33 -6.82 -16.79
CA GLU A 266 2.72 -7.62 -17.96
C GLU A 266 2.82 -9.11 -17.60
N ILE A 267 3.22 -9.40 -16.36
CA ILE A 267 3.31 -10.77 -15.83
C ILE A 267 2.47 -10.93 -14.56
N THR A 268 2.02 -12.15 -14.29
CA THR A 268 1.33 -12.48 -13.02
C THR A 268 2.34 -12.62 -11.88
N ILE A 269 1.85 -12.58 -10.64
CA ILE A 269 2.69 -12.81 -9.45
C ILE A 269 3.37 -14.19 -9.48
N GLY A 270 2.73 -15.22 -10.05
CA GLY A 270 3.32 -16.55 -10.20
C GLY A 270 4.54 -16.54 -11.13
N HIS A 271 4.37 -15.97 -12.34
CA HIS A 271 5.47 -15.82 -13.31
C HIS A 271 6.60 -14.93 -12.76
N CYS A 272 6.27 -13.88 -12.00
CA CYS A 272 7.26 -13.05 -11.34
C CYS A 272 8.14 -13.88 -10.39
N ILE A 273 7.52 -14.68 -9.53
CA ILE A 273 8.24 -15.55 -8.58
C ILE A 273 9.05 -16.61 -9.31
N GLU A 274 8.51 -17.20 -10.38
CA GLU A 274 9.22 -18.17 -11.21
C GLU A 274 10.48 -17.56 -11.84
N LYS A 275 10.39 -16.38 -12.44
CA LYS A 275 11.57 -15.65 -12.97
C LYS A 275 12.62 -15.38 -11.88
N LEU A 276 12.18 -15.06 -10.66
CA LEU A 276 13.08 -14.84 -9.53
C LEU A 276 13.74 -16.14 -9.02
N LYS A 277 13.06 -17.29 -9.14
CA LYS A 277 13.60 -18.62 -8.74
C LYS A 277 14.87 -18.99 -9.51
N TYR A 278 14.94 -18.64 -10.79
CA TYR A 278 16.06 -19.00 -11.68
C TYR A 278 17.18 -17.94 -11.74
N LEU A 279 17.24 -17.01 -10.77
CA LEU A 279 18.30 -16.00 -10.75
C LEU A 279 19.69 -16.64 -10.57
N PRO A 280 20.71 -16.20 -11.33
CA PRO A 280 22.07 -16.74 -11.24
C PRO A 280 22.62 -16.57 -9.82
N GLY A 281 22.80 -17.68 -9.11
CA GLY A 281 23.21 -17.71 -7.69
C GLY A 281 22.42 -18.69 -6.83
N PHE A 282 21.22 -19.08 -7.27
CA PHE A 282 20.40 -20.12 -6.65
C PHE A 282 20.51 -21.50 -7.34
N ASN A 283 21.44 -21.66 -8.29
CA ASN A 283 21.63 -22.93 -8.99
C ASN A 283 21.92 -24.07 -7.99
N HIS A 284 20.97 -25.01 -7.92
CA HIS A 284 20.99 -26.22 -7.11
C HIS A 284 22.03 -27.27 -7.58
N GLU A 285 22.88 -26.96 -8.56
CA GLU A 285 23.85 -27.91 -9.13
C GLU A 285 25.18 -27.98 -8.34
N LYS A 286 25.15 -27.80 -7.01
CA LYS A 286 26.33 -28.02 -6.15
C LYS A 286 26.12 -29.06 -5.06
N GLN A 287 25.21 -30.01 -5.25
CA GLN A 287 25.09 -31.19 -4.39
C GLN A 287 24.95 -32.47 -5.23
N ALA A 288 25.99 -32.78 -6.00
CA ALA A 288 26.26 -34.13 -6.45
C ALA A 288 27.74 -34.21 -6.82
N HIS A 289 28.60 -34.45 -5.81
CA HIS A 289 29.84 -35.21 -5.87
C HIS A 289 30.41 -35.34 -4.45
#